data_AF-A0A534KHE6-F1
#
_entry.id   AF-A0A534KHE6-F1
#
_cell.length_a   1.000
_cell.length_b   1.000
_cell.length_c   1.000
_cell.angle_alpha   90.00
_cell.angle_beta   90.00
_cell.angle_gamma   90.00
#
_symmetry.space_group_name_H-M   'P 1'
#
loop_
_entity.id
_entity.type
_entity.pdbx_description
1 polymer ?
#
loop_
_entity_poly.entity_id
_entity_poly.type
_entity_poly.pdbx_seq_one_letter_code
_entity_poly.pdbx_strand_id
1 'polypeptide(L)'
;MKEPKKEPTTACDICGESVGYFRLRDHRRKRHPDFVELQHKLAGNLIAVTGPGGVILAILFGLAAWSHAVWAWAALLVALPVVLGVIVARTYRVTRHLNAFYEKQSLRCQVCLEMIPRTAYRDHVKSFHHPTWILAVRLGVIAFAIILGSVALAGLAWAHQLPVGFDDRTFALIAVATTLATMLAYVVLATLIWGRHRKNARVKWRESRGRRISGDPLHPP
;
A
#
# COMPACT_ATOMS: atom_id res chain seq x y z
N MET A 1 -39.46 9.43 -12.94
CA MET A 1 -38.17 9.86 -12.35
C MET A 1 -37.44 8.63 -11.83
N LYS A 2 -36.40 8.14 -12.51
CA LYS A 2 -35.57 7.05 -11.97
C LYS A 2 -34.65 7.66 -10.92
N GLU A 3 -34.73 7.17 -9.68
CA GLU A 3 -33.79 7.54 -8.62
C GLU A 3 -32.35 7.43 -9.15
N PRO A 4 -31.47 8.41 -8.87
CA PRO A 4 -30.06 8.26 -9.21
C PRO A 4 -29.54 7.05 -8.44
N LYS A 5 -29.25 5.95 -9.15
CA LYS A 5 -28.61 4.76 -8.58
C LYS A 5 -27.43 5.23 -7.71
N LYS A 6 -27.58 5.11 -6.38
CA LYS A 6 -26.54 5.44 -5.40
C LYS A 6 -25.25 4.82 -5.90
N GLU A 7 -24.22 5.65 -6.09
CA GLU A 7 -22.91 5.14 -6.47
C GLU A 7 -22.51 4.06 -5.48
N PRO A 8 -22.03 2.90 -5.95
CA PRO A 8 -21.61 1.86 -5.03
C PRO A 8 -20.43 2.39 -4.23
N THR A 9 -20.67 2.59 -2.93
CA THR A 9 -19.68 3.10 -1.97
C THR A 9 -18.50 2.15 -1.83
N THR A 10 -18.70 0.87 -2.17
CA THR A 10 -17.68 -0.16 -2.25
C THR A 10 -17.94 -1.10 -3.43
N ALA A 11 -16.88 -1.47 -4.13
CA ALA A 11 -16.89 -2.43 -5.21
C ALA A 11 -15.88 -3.54 -4.91
N CYS A 12 -16.18 -4.76 -5.33
CA CYS A 12 -15.20 -5.83 -5.31
C CYS A 12 -14.05 -5.47 -6.26
N ASP A 13 -12.82 -5.60 -5.75
CA ASP A 13 -11.58 -5.36 -6.47
C ASP A 13 -11.26 -6.47 -7.50
N ILE A 14 -11.97 -7.59 -7.44
CA ILE A 14 -11.78 -8.77 -8.29
C ILE A 14 -12.81 -8.81 -9.42
N CYS A 15 -14.11 -8.82 -9.10
CA CYS A 15 -15.18 -8.88 -10.11
C CYS A 15 -15.82 -7.53 -10.44
N GLY A 16 -15.48 -6.47 -9.72
CA GLY A 16 -16.07 -5.15 -9.93
C GLY A 16 -17.51 -4.98 -9.43
N GLU A 17 -18.15 -6.02 -8.90
CA GLU A 17 -19.54 -5.97 -8.41
C GLU A 17 -19.68 -4.94 -7.27
N SER A 18 -20.77 -4.17 -7.30
CA SER A 18 -21.12 -3.25 -6.22
C SER A 18 -21.62 -4.01 -5.00
N VAL A 19 -20.91 -3.92 -3.89
CA VAL A 19 -21.28 -4.60 -2.63
C VAL A 19 -21.12 -3.64 -1.48
N GLY A 20 -22.02 -3.66 -0.50
CA GLY A 20 -21.88 -2.83 0.70
C GLY A 20 -20.61 -3.17 1.49
N TYR A 21 -20.00 -2.17 2.15
CA TYR A 21 -18.69 -2.30 2.82
C TYR A 21 -18.61 -3.51 3.75
N PHE A 22 -19.62 -3.68 4.61
CA PHE A 22 -19.71 -4.80 5.54
C PHE A 22 -19.93 -6.16 4.88
N ARG A 23 -20.52 -6.19 3.67
CA ARG A 23 -20.75 -7.43 2.90
C ARG A 23 -19.60 -7.78 1.96
N LEU A 24 -18.62 -6.91 1.80
CA LEU A 24 -17.48 -7.12 0.89
C LEU A 24 -16.65 -8.36 1.29
N ARG A 25 -16.52 -8.61 2.60
CA ARG A 25 -15.80 -9.77 3.13
C ARG A 25 -16.52 -11.07 2.79
N ASP A 26 -17.83 -11.12 3.04
CA ASP A 26 -18.66 -12.29 2.73
C ASP A 26 -18.76 -12.54 1.23
N HIS A 27 -18.88 -11.46 0.45
CA HIS A 27 -18.85 -11.54 -1.01
C HIS A 27 -17.55 -12.17 -1.50
N ARG A 28 -16.38 -11.70 -1.04
CA ARG A 28 -15.09 -12.30 -1.43
C ARG A 28 -15.01 -13.77 -1.03
N ARG A 29 -15.49 -14.14 0.15
CA ARG A 29 -15.50 -15.54 0.61
C ARG A 29 -16.37 -16.45 -0.25
N LYS A 30 -17.52 -15.96 -0.72
CA LYS A 30 -18.49 -16.75 -1.50
C LYS A 30 -18.21 -16.77 -3.00
N ARG A 31 -17.82 -15.63 -3.58
CA ARG A 31 -17.62 -15.45 -5.04
C ARG A 31 -16.18 -15.65 -5.49
N HIS A 32 -15.21 -15.51 -4.58
CA HIS A 32 -13.78 -15.59 -4.89
C HIS A 32 -13.03 -16.47 -3.86
N PRO A 33 -13.42 -17.74 -3.69
CA PRO A 33 -12.79 -18.63 -2.71
C PRO A 33 -11.29 -18.77 -2.96
N ASP A 34 -10.88 -18.90 -4.23
CA ASP A 34 -9.48 -19.03 -4.64
C ASP A 34 -8.62 -17.85 -4.18
N PHE A 35 -9.17 -16.64 -4.24
CA PHE A 35 -8.50 -15.43 -3.76
C PHE A 35 -8.33 -15.46 -2.24
N VAL A 36 -9.38 -15.83 -1.50
CA VAL A 36 -9.34 -15.88 -0.04
C VAL A 36 -8.39 -16.96 0.45
N GLU A 37 -8.35 -18.11 -0.22
CA GLU A 37 -7.40 -19.19 0.08
C GLU A 37 -5.96 -18.73 -0.16
N LEU A 38 -5.71 -18.09 -1.31
CA LEU A 38 -4.41 -17.51 -1.60
C LEU A 38 -4.03 -16.50 -0.52
N GLN A 39 -4.92 -15.58 -0.16
CA GLN A 39 -4.69 -14.55 0.86
C GLN A 39 -4.39 -15.15 2.23
N HIS A 40 -5.06 -16.25 2.62
CA HIS A 40 -4.77 -16.99 3.85
C HIS A 40 -3.40 -17.65 3.81
N LYS A 41 -3.06 -18.35 2.72
CA LYS A 41 -1.73 -18.98 2.53
C LYS A 41 -0.62 -17.93 2.58
N LEU A 42 -0.85 -16.75 2.01
CA LEU A 42 0.08 -15.63 2.00
C LEU A 42 0.25 -15.04 3.41
N ALA A 43 -0.83 -14.75 4.12
CA ALA A 43 -0.80 -14.23 5.48
C ALA A 43 -0.11 -15.21 6.44
N GLY A 44 -0.45 -16.50 6.37
CA GLY A 44 0.17 -17.54 7.19
C GLY A 44 1.67 -17.67 6.93
N ASN A 45 2.10 -17.67 5.65
CA ASN A 45 3.51 -17.70 5.30
C ASN A 45 4.27 -16.45 5.74
N LEU A 46 3.63 -15.27 5.69
CA LEU A 46 4.26 -14.04 6.15
C LEU A 46 4.46 -14.06 7.67
N ILE A 47 3.40 -14.38 8.42
CA ILE A 47 3.42 -14.46 9.89
C ILE A 47 4.43 -15.50 10.38
N ALA A 48 4.54 -16.65 9.71
CA ALA A 48 5.52 -17.69 10.05
C ALA A 48 6.98 -17.24 9.90
N VAL A 49 7.25 -16.19 9.12
CA VAL A 49 8.59 -15.67 8.87
C VAL A 49 8.85 -14.39 9.66
N THR A 50 7.94 -13.43 9.59
CA THR A 50 8.07 -12.14 10.31
C THR A 50 7.86 -12.29 11.81
N GLY A 51 7.08 -13.28 12.27
CA GLY A 51 6.88 -13.55 13.70
C GLY A 51 8.18 -13.98 14.39
N PRO A 52 8.71 -15.18 14.11
CA PRO A 52 9.93 -15.66 14.75
C PRO A 52 11.15 -14.78 14.44
N GLY A 53 11.32 -14.36 13.19
CA GLY A 53 12.43 -13.49 12.79
C GLY A 53 12.38 -12.11 13.45
N GLY A 54 11.18 -11.54 13.58
CA GLY A 54 10.97 -10.27 14.28
C GLY A 54 11.23 -10.38 15.78
N VAL A 55 10.81 -11.48 16.42
CA VAL A 55 11.08 -11.75 17.84
C VAL A 55 12.57 -11.94 18.10
N ILE A 56 13.27 -12.72 17.28
CA ILE A 56 14.72 -12.92 17.39
C ILE A 56 15.46 -11.58 17.22
N LEU A 57 15.08 -10.79 16.22
CA LEU A 57 15.65 -9.45 16.04
C LEU A 57 15.36 -8.54 17.22
N ALA A 58 14.14 -8.52 17.76
CA ALA A 58 13.79 -7.70 18.92
C ALA A 58 14.60 -8.08 20.17
N ILE A 59 14.81 -9.38 20.42
CA ILE A 59 15.63 -9.88 21.52
C ILE A 59 17.10 -9.49 21.31
N LEU A 60 17.66 -9.70 20.12
CA LEU A 60 19.05 -9.32 19.80
C LEU A 60 19.26 -7.81 19.88
N PHE A 61 18.27 -7.01 19.44
CA PHE A 61 18.31 -5.56 19.54
C PHE A 61 18.26 -5.10 20.99
N GLY A 62 17.41 -5.71 21.82
CA GLY A 62 17.35 -5.44 23.26
C GLY A 62 18.66 -5.81 23.98
N LEU A 63 19.24 -6.96 23.65
CA LEU A 63 20.54 -7.39 24.19
C LEU A 63 21.70 -6.51 23.73
N ALA A 64 21.73 -6.11 22.46
CA ALA A 64 22.76 -5.21 21.93
C ALA A 64 22.61 -3.78 22.49
N ALA A 65 21.38 -3.31 22.69
CA ALA A 65 21.13 -2.00 23.29
C ALA A 65 21.46 -1.96 24.80
N TRP A 66 21.25 -3.07 25.52
CA TRP A 66 21.56 -3.15 26.95
C TRP A 66 23.03 -3.50 27.23
N SER A 67 23.67 -4.26 26.34
CA SER A 67 25.06 -4.66 26.50
C SER A 67 25.97 -3.88 25.54
N HIS A 68 27.00 -3.23 26.08
CA HIS A 68 28.12 -2.73 25.28
C HIS A 68 29.03 -3.87 24.77
N ALA A 69 28.52 -5.11 24.74
CA ALA A 69 29.27 -6.28 24.34
C ALA A 69 29.39 -6.35 22.82
N VAL A 70 30.62 -6.24 22.31
CA VAL A 70 30.93 -6.24 20.87
C VAL A 70 30.37 -7.47 20.16
N TRP A 71 30.30 -8.62 20.82
CA TRP A 71 29.75 -9.85 20.24
C TRP A 71 28.23 -9.78 20.00
N ALA A 72 27.47 -9.05 20.82
CA ALA A 72 26.03 -8.88 20.64
C ALA A 72 25.74 -8.00 19.41
N TRP A 73 26.56 -6.97 19.20
CA TRP A 73 26.54 -6.14 17.99
C TRP A 73 26.94 -6.92 16.73
N ALA A 74 27.99 -7.74 16.80
CA ALA A 74 28.40 -8.60 15.69
C ALA A 74 27.31 -9.61 15.31
N ALA A 75 26.68 -10.25 16.30
CA ALA A 75 25.58 -11.18 16.08
C ALA A 75 24.36 -10.49 15.43
N LEU A 76 24.01 -9.27 15.88
CA LEU A 76 22.93 -8.48 15.29
C LEU A 76 23.22 -8.11 13.83
N LEU A 77 24.44 -7.64 13.53
CA LEU A 77 24.84 -7.24 12.17
C LEU A 77 24.84 -8.40 11.18
N VAL A 78 25.07 -9.64 11.64
CA VAL A 78 24.96 -10.85 10.80
C VAL A 78 23.51 -11.33 10.70
N ALA A 79 22.76 -11.32 11.81
CA ALA A 79 21.38 -11.80 11.82
C ALA A 79 20.44 -10.90 11.00
N LEU A 80 20.65 -9.59 11.01
CA LEU A 80 19.81 -8.61 10.31
C LEU A 80 19.72 -8.84 8.79
N PRO A 81 20.83 -8.94 8.01
CA PRO A 81 20.76 -9.22 6.58
C PRO A 81 20.22 -10.63 6.29
N VAL A 82 20.45 -11.62 7.15
CA VAL A 82 19.91 -12.99 6.97
C VAL A 82 18.39 -12.98 7.13
N VAL A 83 17.87 -12.37 8.20
CA VAL A 83 16.42 -12.27 8.43
C VAL A 83 15.75 -11.43 7.35
N LEU A 84 16.35 -10.30 6.97
CA LEU A 84 15.86 -9.48 5.84
C LEU A 84 15.88 -10.24 4.52
N GLY A 85 16.95 -10.99 4.23
CA GLY A 85 17.07 -11.81 3.03
C GLY A 85 15.99 -12.89 2.95
N VAL A 86 15.71 -13.58 4.07
CA VAL A 86 14.63 -14.58 4.16
C VAL A 86 13.26 -13.92 3.96
N ILE A 87 13.00 -12.77 4.59
CA ILE A 87 11.77 -12.00 4.42
C ILE A 87 11.61 -11.60 2.94
N VAL A 88 12.63 -11.03 2.32
CA VAL A 88 12.60 -10.61 0.91
C VAL A 88 12.37 -11.80 -0.01
N ALA A 89 13.09 -12.91 0.15
CA ALA A 89 12.94 -14.09 -0.70
C ALA A 89 11.55 -14.74 -0.59
N ARG A 90 11.02 -14.86 0.63
CA ARG A 90 9.67 -15.38 0.87
C ARG A 90 8.61 -14.42 0.32
N THR A 91 8.74 -13.13 0.59
CA THR A 91 7.83 -12.09 0.09
C THR A 91 7.85 -12.06 -1.44
N TYR A 92 9.02 -12.22 -2.07
CA TYR A 92 9.14 -12.30 -3.53
C TYR A 92 8.38 -13.50 -4.12
N ARG A 93 8.52 -14.71 -3.56
CA ARG A 93 7.75 -15.90 -4.02
C ARG A 93 6.25 -15.69 -3.86
N VAL A 94 5.85 -15.21 -2.70
CA VAL A 94 4.47 -14.84 -2.33
C VAL A 94 3.89 -13.83 -3.33
N THR A 95 4.65 -12.78 -3.63
CA THR A 95 4.26 -11.73 -4.57
C THR A 95 4.18 -12.26 -6.01
N ARG A 96 5.04 -13.22 -6.38
CA ARG A 96 4.99 -13.87 -7.71
C ARG A 96 3.68 -14.64 -7.91
N HIS A 97 3.23 -15.40 -6.91
CA HIS A 97 1.95 -16.12 -7.00
C HIS A 97 0.74 -15.17 -7.03
N LEU A 98 0.78 -14.09 -6.25
CA LEU A 98 -0.20 -13.00 -6.33
C LEU A 98 -0.25 -12.36 -7.71
N ASN A 99 0.91 -12.02 -8.26
CA ASN A 99 1.00 -11.38 -9.58
C ASN A 99 0.43 -12.30 -10.66
N ALA A 100 0.78 -13.59 -10.66
CA ALA A 100 0.24 -14.56 -11.61
C ALA A 100 -1.29 -14.73 -11.48
N PHE A 101 -1.83 -14.64 -10.27
CA PHE A 101 -3.29 -14.63 -10.06
C PHE A 101 -3.91 -13.35 -10.63
N TYR A 102 -3.37 -12.18 -10.30
CA TYR A 102 -3.89 -10.89 -10.74
C TYR A 102 -3.71 -10.60 -12.23
N GLU A 103 -2.69 -11.17 -12.88
CA GLU A 103 -2.48 -11.04 -14.33
C GLU A 103 -3.67 -11.57 -15.14
N LYS A 104 -4.35 -12.60 -14.62
CA LYS A 104 -5.55 -13.18 -15.24
C LYS A 104 -6.84 -12.42 -14.90
N GLN A 105 -6.77 -11.45 -13.99
CA GLN A 105 -7.95 -10.71 -13.52
C GLN A 105 -8.06 -9.36 -14.23
N SER A 106 -9.31 -8.92 -14.39
CA SER A 106 -9.61 -7.54 -14.74
C SER A 106 -9.77 -6.71 -13.47
N LEU A 107 -9.18 -5.54 -13.44
CA LEU A 107 -9.31 -4.57 -12.36
C LEU A 107 -10.32 -3.51 -12.75
N ARG A 108 -11.16 -3.15 -11.79
CA ARG A 108 -12.08 -2.04 -11.95
C ARG A 108 -11.33 -0.71 -11.87
N CYS A 109 -11.38 0.09 -12.93
CA CYS A 109 -10.84 1.44 -12.92
C CYS A 109 -11.58 2.31 -11.90
N GLN A 110 -10.84 2.98 -11.01
CA GLN A 110 -11.46 3.79 -9.95
C GLN A 110 -12.07 5.10 -10.46
N VAL A 111 -11.81 5.49 -11.71
CA VAL A 111 -12.33 6.72 -12.34
C VAL A 111 -13.46 6.42 -13.33
N CYS A 112 -13.22 5.62 -14.38
CA CYS A 112 -14.27 5.28 -15.35
C CYS A 112 -15.15 4.09 -14.95
N LEU A 113 -14.80 3.34 -13.90
CA LEU A 113 -15.52 2.15 -13.41
C LEU A 113 -15.56 0.95 -14.37
N GLU A 114 -14.84 1.01 -15.49
CA GLU A 114 -14.69 -0.10 -16.44
C GLU A 114 -13.77 -1.20 -15.89
N MET A 115 -14.01 -2.43 -16.32
CA MET A 115 -13.16 -3.58 -16.00
C MET A 115 -12.04 -3.67 -17.04
N ILE A 116 -10.79 -3.65 -16.58
CA ILE A 116 -9.62 -3.53 -17.45
C ILE A 116 -8.63 -4.63 -17.09
N PRO A 117 -8.14 -5.42 -18.05
CA PRO A 117 -7.11 -6.41 -17.79
C PRO A 117 -5.93 -5.81 -17.02
N ARG A 118 -5.42 -6.52 -16.01
CA ARG A 118 -4.32 -6.02 -15.17
C ARG A 118 -3.12 -5.54 -15.98
N THR A 119 -2.78 -6.26 -17.05
CA THR A 119 -1.68 -5.95 -17.98
C THR A 119 -1.87 -4.60 -18.67
N ALA A 120 -3.10 -4.24 -19.02
CA ALA A 120 -3.45 -2.97 -19.68
C ALA A 120 -3.85 -1.85 -18.70
N TYR A 121 -4.04 -2.15 -17.42
CA TYR A 121 -4.55 -1.20 -16.43
C TYR A 121 -3.67 0.04 -16.29
N ARG A 122 -2.34 -0.14 -16.26
CA ARG A 122 -1.39 0.97 -16.15
C ARG A 122 -1.52 1.91 -17.34
N ASP A 123 -1.54 1.34 -18.55
CA ASP A 123 -1.60 2.12 -19.77
C ASP A 123 -2.95 2.83 -19.91
N HIS A 124 -4.04 2.19 -19.54
CA HIS A 124 -5.35 2.83 -19.47
C HIS A 124 -5.36 4.04 -18.54
N VAL A 125 -4.87 3.90 -17.30
CA VAL A 125 -4.87 5.03 -16.34
C VAL A 125 -3.95 6.14 -16.83
N LYS A 126 -2.81 5.80 -17.45
CA LYS A 126 -1.89 6.78 -18.02
C LYS A 126 -2.50 7.53 -19.20
N SER A 127 -3.22 6.85 -20.09
CA SER A 127 -3.77 7.45 -21.31
C SER A 127 -5.09 8.20 -21.07
N PHE A 128 -6.04 7.60 -20.35
CA PHE A 128 -7.38 8.17 -20.17
C PHE A 128 -7.52 8.99 -18.87
N HIS A 129 -6.66 8.75 -17.89
CA HIS A 129 -6.74 9.37 -16.56
C HIS A 129 -5.39 9.93 -16.10
N HIS A 130 -4.65 10.55 -17.02
CA HIS A 130 -3.32 11.09 -16.80
C HIS A 130 -3.17 11.95 -15.51
N PRO A 131 -4.12 12.85 -15.15
CA PRO A 131 -4.04 13.60 -13.90
C PRO A 131 -4.06 12.70 -12.65
N THR A 132 -4.83 11.60 -12.69
CA THR A 132 -4.90 10.61 -11.61
C THR A 132 -3.62 9.80 -11.52
N TRP A 133 -2.99 9.46 -12.66
CA TRP A 133 -1.67 8.84 -12.69
C TRP A 133 -0.61 9.72 -12.02
N ILE A 134 -0.54 11.00 -12.41
CA ILE A 134 0.42 11.96 -11.82
C ILE A 134 0.26 12.04 -10.31
N LEU A 135 -0.98 12.16 -9.82
CA LEU A 135 -1.23 12.24 -8.38
C LEU A 135 -0.78 10.96 -7.65
N ALA A 136 -1.08 9.78 -8.21
CA ALA A 136 -0.67 8.50 -7.63
C ALA A 136 0.86 8.39 -7.52
N VAL A 137 1.58 8.77 -8.58
CA VAL A 137 3.04 8.80 -8.59
C VAL A 137 3.59 9.79 -7.56
N ARG A 138 3.05 11.02 -7.52
CA ARG A 138 3.48 12.04 -6.56
C ARG A 138 3.29 11.59 -5.11
N LEU A 139 2.12 11.04 -4.78
CA LEU A 139 1.88 10.47 -3.45
C LEU A 139 2.90 9.36 -3.16
N GLY A 140 3.09 8.40 -4.07
CA GLY A 140 4.09 7.33 -3.90
C GLY A 140 5.51 7.85 -3.66
N VAL A 141 5.96 8.85 -4.42
CA VAL A 141 7.29 9.47 -4.26
C VAL A 141 7.42 10.18 -2.91
N ILE A 142 6.41 10.92 -2.46
CA ILE A 142 6.43 11.58 -1.15
C ILE A 142 6.49 10.54 -0.03
N ALA A 143 5.69 9.47 -0.12
CA ALA A 143 5.72 8.39 0.86
C ALA A 143 7.11 7.75 0.96
N PHE A 144 7.74 7.49 -0.20
CA PHE A 144 9.09 6.95 -0.27
C PHE A 144 10.13 7.90 0.31
N ALA A 145 10.02 9.21 0.04
CA ALA A 145 10.90 10.23 0.61
C ALA A 145 10.77 10.32 2.14
N ILE A 146 9.55 10.21 2.70
CA ILE A 146 9.32 10.16 4.15
C ILE A 146 10.00 8.94 4.76
N ILE A 147 9.84 7.76 4.14
CA ILE A 147 10.46 6.52 4.61
C ILE A 147 12.00 6.63 4.58
N LEU A 148 12.57 7.03 3.44
CA LEU A 148 14.02 7.19 3.31
C LEU A 148 14.57 8.26 4.25
N GLY A 149 13.86 9.39 4.39
CA GLY A 149 14.23 10.45 5.33
C GLY A 149 14.25 9.96 6.77
N SER A 150 13.29 9.12 7.14
CA SER A 150 13.22 8.53 8.49
C SER A 150 14.37 7.55 8.74
N VAL A 151 14.69 6.70 7.75
CA VAL A 151 15.84 5.78 7.82
C VAL A 151 17.16 6.54 7.88
N ALA A 152 17.31 7.59 7.08
CA ALA A 152 18.51 8.43 7.06
C ALA A 152 18.67 9.20 8.40
N LEU A 153 17.59 9.73 8.96
CA LEU A 153 17.61 10.40 10.26
C LEU A 153 18.03 9.44 11.38
N ALA A 154 17.47 8.22 11.38
CA ALA A 154 17.87 7.17 12.32
C ALA A 154 19.34 6.77 12.14
N GLY A 155 19.81 6.63 10.89
CA GLY A 155 21.20 6.30 10.56
C GLY A 155 22.19 7.40 10.94
N LEU A 156 21.86 8.67 10.70
CA LEU A 156 22.69 9.82 11.08
C LEU A 156 22.80 9.96 12.60
N ALA A 157 21.69 9.78 13.31
CA ALA A 157 21.70 9.83 14.75
C ALA A 157 22.41 8.63 15.41
N TRP A 158 22.49 7.50 14.70
CA TRP A 158 23.31 6.35 15.06
C TRP A 158 24.81 6.60 14.81
N ALA A 159 25.15 7.23 13.68
CA ALA A 159 26.53 7.38 13.21
C ALA A 159 27.30 8.53 13.88
N HIS A 160 26.62 9.59 14.34
CA HIS A 160 27.29 10.76 14.91
C HIS A 160 26.54 11.42 16.08
N GLN A 161 27.35 11.97 16.99
CA GLN A 161 27.05 12.76 18.19
C GLN A 161 26.14 13.97 17.91
N LEU A 162 24.84 13.77 17.75
CA LEU A 162 23.90 14.83 18.09
C LEU A 162 24.17 15.22 19.56
N PRO A 163 24.20 16.51 19.92
CA PRO A 163 24.51 16.97 21.29
C PRO A 163 23.53 16.42 22.36
N VAL A 164 22.48 15.75 21.92
CA VAL A 164 21.58 14.88 22.69
C VAL A 164 21.76 13.46 22.15
N GLY A 165 22.63 12.68 22.80
CA GLY A 165 22.91 11.30 22.43
C GLY A 165 21.66 10.41 22.56
N PHE A 166 21.57 9.39 21.71
CA PHE A 166 20.51 8.36 21.79
C PHE A 166 20.55 7.50 23.07
N ASP A 167 21.53 7.73 23.95
CA ASP A 167 21.52 7.22 25.32
C ASP A 167 20.35 7.80 26.15
N ASP A 168 19.89 9.01 25.80
CA ASP A 168 18.65 9.55 26.35
C ASP A 168 17.44 8.90 25.65
N ARG A 169 16.86 7.91 26.34
CA ARG A 169 15.64 7.20 25.95
C ARG A 169 14.51 8.16 25.56
N THR A 170 14.49 9.37 26.11
CA THR A 170 13.50 10.41 25.82
C THR A 170 13.63 10.92 24.39
N PHE A 171 14.85 11.17 23.91
CA PHE A 171 15.10 11.63 22.55
C PHE A 171 14.75 10.56 21.51
N ALA A 172 15.15 9.32 21.77
CA ALA A 172 14.79 8.17 20.93
C ALA A 172 13.27 7.99 20.81
N LEU A 173 12.55 8.10 21.93
CA LEU A 173 11.09 8.05 21.96
C LEU A 173 10.45 9.22 21.19
N ILE A 174 10.96 10.44 21.34
CA ILE A 174 10.46 11.62 20.60
C ILE A 174 10.69 11.43 19.10
N ALA A 175 11.86 10.98 18.67
CA ALA A 175 12.17 10.75 17.26
C ALA A 175 11.25 9.68 16.63
N VAL A 176 11.06 8.55 17.31
CA VAL A 176 10.15 7.48 16.85
C VAL A 176 8.70 7.97 16.84
N ALA A 177 8.24 8.65 17.89
CA ALA A 177 6.88 9.17 17.98
C ALA A 177 6.60 10.21 16.88
N THR A 178 7.54 11.11 16.62
CA THR A 178 7.43 12.14 15.56
C THR A 178 7.41 11.50 14.18
N THR A 179 8.23 10.47 13.96
CA THR A 179 8.27 9.71 12.70
C THR A 179 6.93 9.00 12.45
N LEU A 180 6.42 8.28 13.46
CA LEU A 180 5.12 7.60 13.37
C LEU A 180 3.97 8.58 13.18
N ALA A 181 3.96 9.69 13.92
CA ALA A 181 2.96 10.75 13.78
C ALA A 181 2.96 11.34 12.37
N THR A 182 4.14 11.58 11.80
CA THR A 182 4.30 12.10 10.43
C THR A 182 3.82 11.09 9.39
N MET A 183 4.15 9.80 9.55
CA MET A 183 3.65 8.74 8.69
C MET A 183 2.13 8.61 8.75
N LEU A 184 1.55 8.63 9.95
CA LEU A 184 0.09 8.59 10.14
C LEU A 184 -0.60 9.81 9.52
N ALA A 185 -0.10 11.02 9.81
CA ALA A 185 -0.62 12.26 9.25
C ALA A 185 -0.56 12.25 7.72
N TYR A 186 0.56 11.77 7.15
CA TYR A 186 0.70 11.61 5.71
C TYR A 186 -0.31 10.62 5.14
N VAL A 187 -0.48 9.43 5.75
CA VAL A 187 -1.44 8.42 5.27
C VAL A 187 -2.88 8.96 5.30
N VAL A 188 -3.26 9.65 6.37
CA VAL A 188 -4.58 10.28 6.49
C VAL A 188 -4.76 11.33 5.39
N LEU A 189 -3.80 12.25 5.25
CA LEU A 189 -3.86 13.32 4.25
C LEU A 189 -3.89 12.77 2.82
N ALA A 190 -3.03 11.81 2.50
CA ALA A 190 -2.99 11.13 1.21
C ALA A 190 -4.33 10.44 0.90
N THR A 191 -4.95 9.79 1.89
CA THR A 191 -6.26 9.13 1.74
C THR A 191 -7.36 10.14 1.46
N LEU A 192 -7.38 11.29 2.15
CA LEU A 192 -8.34 12.37 1.93
C LEU A 192 -8.16 13.01 0.54
N ILE A 193 -6.93 13.37 0.18
CA ILE A 193 -6.57 13.94 -1.13
C ILE A 193 -6.98 12.98 -2.24
N TRP A 194 -6.62 11.69 -2.12
CA TRP A 194 -6.98 10.66 -3.09
C TRP A 194 -8.50 10.45 -3.19
N GLY A 195 -9.20 10.44 -2.07
CA GLY A 195 -10.66 10.36 -2.02
C GLY A 195 -11.33 11.51 -2.75
N ARG A 196 -10.91 12.75 -2.47
CA ARG A 196 -11.45 13.97 -3.09
C ARG A 196 -11.14 14.01 -4.59
N HIS A 197 -9.90 13.71 -4.97
CA HIS A 197 -9.48 13.68 -6.37
C HIS A 197 -10.30 12.67 -7.18
N ARG A 198 -10.49 11.44 -6.67
CA ARG A 198 -11.28 10.41 -7.36
C ARG A 198 -12.72 10.83 -7.59
N LYS A 199 -13.38 11.42 -6.58
CA LYS A 199 -14.75 11.92 -6.72
C LYS A 199 -14.83 12.98 -7.83
N ASN A 200 -13.93 13.95 -7.82
CA ASN A 200 -13.89 15.02 -8.81
C ASN A 200 -13.57 14.49 -10.22
N ALA A 201 -12.61 13.56 -10.33
CA ALA A 201 -12.24 12.94 -11.60
C ALA A 201 -13.39 12.12 -12.21
N ARG A 202 -14.18 11.41 -11.38
CA ARG A 202 -15.38 10.69 -11.82
C ARG A 202 -16.43 11.63 -12.39
N VAL A 203 -16.73 12.72 -11.68
CA VAL A 203 -17.72 13.71 -12.12
C VAL A 203 -17.30 14.32 -13.46
N LYS A 204 -16.06 14.81 -13.56
CA LYS A 204 -15.51 15.35 -14.81
C LYS A 204 -15.53 14.35 -15.96
N TRP A 205 -15.24 13.08 -15.70
CA TRP A 205 -15.29 12.01 -16.70
C TRP A 205 -16.71 11.75 -17.21
N ARG A 206 -17.71 11.73 -16.32
CA ARG A 206 -19.12 11.59 -16.71
C ARG A 206 -19.60 12.77 -17.53
N GLU A 207 -19.24 13.99 -17.14
CA GLU A 207 -19.58 15.21 -17.88
C GLU A 207 -18.93 15.26 -19.27
N SER A 208 -17.68 14.78 -19.42
CA SER A 208 -17.01 14.77 -20.72
C SER A 208 -17.58 13.71 -21.66
N ARG A 209 -18.02 12.55 -21.15
CA ARG A 209 -18.76 11.56 -21.95
C ARG A 209 -20.20 11.97 -22.24
N GLY A 210 -20.91 12.53 -21.28
CA GLY A 210 -22.28 13.03 -21.47
C GLY A 210 -22.34 14.09 -22.57
N ARG A 211 -21.34 14.99 -22.62
CA ARG A 211 -21.19 15.98 -23.70
C ARG A 211 -20.83 15.37 -25.05
N ARG A 212 -20.08 14.27 -25.11
CA ARG A 212 -19.88 13.54 -26.38
C ARG A 212 -21.17 12.90 -26.87
N ILE A 213 -21.94 12.26 -25.99
CA ILE A 213 -23.20 11.59 -26.37
C ILE A 213 -24.27 12.61 -26.82
N SER A 214 -24.31 13.80 -26.23
CA SER A 214 -25.27 14.84 -26.63
C SER A 214 -24.78 15.77 -27.77
N GLY A 215 -23.57 15.55 -28.27
CA GLY A 215 -22.92 16.42 -29.26
C GLY A 215 -22.48 15.72 -30.54
N ASP A 216 -22.78 14.42 -30.71
CA ASP A 216 -22.36 13.62 -31.86
C ASP A 216 -23.60 13.10 -32.63
N PRO A 217 -23.98 13.70 -33.77
CA PRO A 217 -25.09 13.23 -34.59
C PRO A 217 -24.80 11.95 -35.40
N LEU A 218 -23.63 11.32 -35.24
CA LEU A 218 -23.12 10.34 -36.21
C LEU A 218 -22.90 8.91 -35.72
N HIS A 219 -23.30 8.54 -34.50
CA HIS A 219 -23.25 7.13 -34.06
C HIS A 219 -24.54 6.66 -33.38
N PRO A 220 -25.36 5.81 -34.05
CA PRO A 220 -26.53 5.19 -33.44
C PRO A 220 -26.15 4.04 -32.49
N PRO A 221 -27.08 3.65 -31.58
CA PRO A 221 -26.86 2.78 -30.43
C PRO A 221 -26.39 1.35 -30.74
#